data_AF-A0A971CM28-F1
#
_entry.id   AF-A0A971CM28-F1
#
_cell.length_a   1.000
_cell.length_b   1.000
_cell.length_c   1.000
_cell.angle_alpha   90.00
_cell.angle_beta   90.00
_cell.angle_gamma   90.00
#
_symmetry.space_group_name_H-M   'P 1'
#
loop_
_entity.id
_entity.type
_entity.pdbx_description
1 polymer ?
#
loop_
_entity_poly.entity_id
_entity_poly.type
_entity_poly.pdbx_seq_one_letter_code
_entity_poly.pdbx_strand_id
1 'polypeptide(L)'
;MLRIFSLSLFSLIVSCQTKPPYAPPPRPALVESVAVEVGEFGGRPDVSAVVSGHLSSTAALLVDPRQSREGQVISLEVLEQTPRATTLLTDLGESPPFETRIPIGTLGLEPGRYTLAVNGLLAEFEIPPIQASLLVPGDRPGPPDPAIVLVDEFIPIQKVTPTSPSP
;
A
#
# COMPACT_ATOMS: atom_id res chain seq x y z
N MET A 1 22.25 69.79 -41.58
CA MET A 1 23.06 69.44 -40.39
C MET A 1 22.12 68.83 -39.36
N LEU A 2 22.44 67.62 -38.92
CA LEU A 2 21.61 66.63 -38.21
C LEU A 2 21.69 66.80 -36.68
N ARG A 3 20.60 66.54 -35.93
CA ARG A 3 20.54 65.90 -34.58
C ARG A 3 19.11 65.99 -34.01
N ILE A 4 18.26 64.97 -34.23
CA ILE A 4 18.05 63.74 -33.44
C ILE A 4 17.21 63.99 -32.17
N PHE A 5 15.94 63.58 -32.28
CA PHE A 5 14.95 63.30 -31.25
C PHE A 5 15.50 62.35 -30.17
N SER A 6 15.21 62.60 -28.90
CA SER A 6 15.37 61.61 -27.83
C SER A 6 14.11 61.58 -26.96
N LEU A 7 13.15 60.73 -27.36
CA LEU A 7 12.07 60.28 -26.47
C LEU A 7 12.68 59.22 -25.54
N SER A 8 12.77 59.55 -24.26
CA SER A 8 13.09 58.57 -23.21
C SER A 8 11.87 57.69 -22.96
N LEU A 9 11.86 56.53 -23.63
CA LEU A 9 10.88 55.47 -23.41
C LEU A 9 11.36 54.64 -22.20
N PHE A 10 10.70 54.83 -21.06
CA PHE A 10 10.91 53.98 -19.88
C PHE A 10 10.43 52.56 -20.19
N SER A 11 11.36 51.68 -20.59
CA SER A 11 11.11 50.26 -20.71
C SER A 11 11.00 49.64 -19.32
N LEU A 12 9.77 49.41 -18.86
CA LEU A 12 9.47 48.48 -17.77
C LEU A 12 9.85 47.07 -18.22
N ILE A 13 11.05 46.63 -17.86
CA ILE A 13 11.44 45.22 -18.03
C ILE A 13 10.76 44.45 -16.89
N VAL A 14 9.56 43.95 -17.18
CA VAL A 14 8.94 42.89 -16.39
C VAL A 14 9.86 41.67 -16.51
N SER A 15 10.67 41.45 -15.48
CA SER A 15 11.45 40.22 -15.34
C SER A 15 10.46 39.08 -15.12
N CYS A 16 10.08 38.39 -16.20
CA CYS A 16 9.37 37.12 -16.12
C CYS A 16 10.22 36.18 -15.29
N GLN A 17 9.80 35.93 -14.05
CA GLN A 17 10.39 34.89 -13.21
C GLN A 17 10.32 33.56 -13.98
N THR A 18 11.46 33.07 -14.44
CA THR A 18 11.61 31.73 -15.00
C THR A 18 11.29 30.73 -13.91
N LYS A 19 10.05 30.25 -13.90
CA LYS A 19 9.61 29.10 -13.10
C LYS A 19 10.63 27.99 -13.32
N PRO A 20 11.26 27.44 -12.27
CA PRO A 20 12.22 26.36 -12.46
C PRO A 20 11.57 25.21 -13.23
N PRO A 21 12.31 24.53 -14.13
CA PRO A 21 11.73 23.48 -14.95
C PRO A 21 11.17 22.39 -14.05
N TYR A 22 9.89 22.07 -14.26
CA TYR A 22 9.16 21.00 -13.59
C TYR A 22 9.88 19.65 -13.84
N ALA A 23 9.86 18.73 -12.87
CA ALA A 23 10.37 17.38 -13.10
C ALA A 23 9.61 16.75 -14.29
N PRO A 24 10.26 15.96 -15.15
CA PRO A 24 9.54 15.30 -16.24
C PRO A 24 8.34 14.51 -15.68
N PRO A 25 7.21 14.44 -16.39
CA PRO A 25 6.06 13.67 -15.91
C PRO A 25 6.45 12.20 -15.74
N PRO A 26 5.77 11.47 -14.82
CA PRO A 26 5.94 10.03 -14.71
C PRO A 26 5.69 9.32 -16.06
N ARG A 27 6.50 8.31 -16.34
CA ARG A 27 6.40 7.48 -17.54
C ARG A 27 6.36 5.99 -17.18
N PRO A 28 5.86 5.12 -18.06
CA PRO A 28 5.88 3.68 -17.82
C PRO A 28 7.32 3.16 -17.67
N ALA A 29 7.57 2.36 -16.64
CA ALA A 29 8.81 1.61 -16.47
C ALA A 29 8.85 0.42 -17.44
N LEU A 30 10.06 -0.03 -17.81
CA LEU A 30 10.21 -1.24 -18.62
C LEU A 30 9.96 -2.45 -17.72
N VAL A 31 8.89 -3.20 -18.00
CA VAL A 31 8.53 -4.41 -17.27
C VAL A 31 8.89 -5.62 -18.12
N GLU A 32 9.53 -6.61 -17.50
CA GLU A 32 9.96 -7.85 -18.18
C GLU A 32 9.26 -9.08 -17.62
N SER A 33 8.90 -9.08 -16.33
CA SER A 33 8.22 -10.20 -15.70
C SER A 33 7.13 -9.73 -14.75
N VAL A 34 6.06 -10.51 -14.71
CA VAL A 34 4.91 -10.30 -13.84
C VAL A 34 4.50 -11.65 -13.28
N ALA A 35 4.46 -11.74 -11.96
CA ALA A 35 3.84 -12.85 -11.24
C ALA A 35 2.72 -12.29 -10.35
N VAL A 36 1.69 -13.10 -10.13
CA VAL A 36 0.58 -12.74 -9.25
C VAL A 36 0.59 -13.66 -8.04
N GLU A 37 0.61 -13.06 -6.86
CA GLU A 37 0.45 -13.74 -5.59
C GLU A 37 -0.99 -13.54 -5.12
N VAL A 38 -1.68 -14.65 -4.87
CA VAL A 38 -3.02 -14.66 -4.28
C VAL A 38 -2.91 -15.30 -2.91
N GLY A 39 -3.23 -14.52 -1.89
CA GLY A 39 -3.30 -14.93 -0.49
C GLY A 39 -4.65 -14.60 0.13
N GLU A 40 -4.73 -14.77 1.43
CA GLU A 40 -5.91 -14.46 2.23
C GLU A 40 -5.49 -13.71 3.48
N PHE A 41 -6.18 -12.61 3.78
CA PHE A 41 -5.97 -11.84 5.00
C PHE A 41 -7.32 -11.53 5.65
N GLY A 42 -7.56 -12.09 6.84
CA GLY A 42 -8.79 -11.85 7.60
C GLY A 42 -10.08 -12.27 6.88
N GLY A 43 -10.05 -13.40 6.16
CA GLY A 43 -11.21 -13.90 5.41
C GLY A 43 -11.49 -13.17 4.08
N ARG A 44 -10.54 -12.33 3.62
CA ARG A 44 -10.64 -11.58 2.37
C ARG A 44 -9.49 -11.95 1.43
N PRO A 45 -9.73 -12.02 0.11
CA PRO A 45 -8.64 -12.18 -0.85
C PRO A 45 -7.64 -11.01 -0.75
N ASP A 46 -6.37 -11.35 -0.62
CA ASP A 46 -5.24 -10.44 -0.73
C ASP A 46 -4.48 -10.77 -2.02
N VAL A 47 -4.43 -9.83 -2.96
CA VAL A 47 -3.81 -10.05 -4.27
C VAL A 47 -2.68 -9.05 -4.43
N SER A 48 -1.50 -9.53 -4.81
CA SER A 48 -0.34 -8.68 -5.09
C SER A 48 0.30 -9.09 -6.40
N ALA A 49 0.75 -8.11 -7.18
CA ALA A 49 1.58 -8.32 -8.35
C ALA A 49 3.05 -8.16 -7.96
N VAL A 50 3.86 -9.18 -8.23
CA VAL A 50 5.32 -9.10 -8.16
C VAL A 50 5.79 -8.75 -9.57
N VAL A 51 6.33 -7.55 -9.73
CA VAL A 51 6.71 -6.98 -11.02
C VAL A 51 8.20 -6.71 -11.02
N SER A 52 8.89 -7.18 -12.05
CA SER A 52 10.31 -6.89 -12.25
C SER A 52 10.61 -6.44 -13.67
N GLY A 53 11.71 -5.72 -13.81
CA GLY A 53 12.16 -5.17 -15.08
C GLY A 53 13.28 -4.17 -14.85
N HIS A 54 13.34 -3.14 -15.68
CA HIS A 54 14.43 -2.16 -15.66
C HIS A 54 13.93 -0.72 -15.65
N LEU A 55 14.67 0.11 -14.93
CA LEU A 55 14.50 1.56 -14.94
C LEU A 55 15.20 2.15 -16.16
N SER A 56 14.66 3.23 -16.68
CA SER A 56 15.21 3.90 -17.86
C SER A 56 16.57 4.56 -17.65
N SER A 57 16.92 4.85 -16.40
CA SER A 57 18.17 5.53 -16.02
C SER A 57 18.51 5.23 -14.57
N THR A 58 19.79 5.40 -14.23
CA THR A 58 20.30 5.30 -12.84
C THR A 58 19.68 6.33 -11.89
N ALA A 59 19.11 7.41 -12.43
CA ALA A 59 18.44 8.46 -11.69
C ALA A 59 16.92 8.30 -11.60
N ALA A 60 16.33 7.39 -12.38
CA ALA A 60 14.90 7.14 -12.33
C ALA A 60 14.56 6.42 -11.02
N LEU A 61 13.37 6.73 -10.49
CA LEU A 61 12.81 6.05 -9.33
C LEU A 61 11.41 5.57 -9.68
N LEU A 62 11.02 4.41 -9.15
CA LEU A 62 9.62 4.00 -9.19
C LEU A 62 8.77 5.00 -8.42
N VAL A 63 7.59 5.29 -8.95
CA VAL A 63 6.57 6.11 -8.30
C VAL A 63 5.28 5.33 -8.16
N ASP A 64 4.29 5.91 -7.47
CA ASP A 64 3.03 5.25 -7.20
C ASP A 64 2.40 4.70 -8.49
N PRO A 65 2.12 3.39 -8.55
CA PRO A 65 1.51 2.78 -9.72
C PRO A 65 0.06 3.23 -9.85
N ARG A 66 -0.46 3.22 -11.08
CA ARG A 66 -1.88 3.50 -11.33
C ARG A 66 -2.62 2.21 -11.60
N GLN A 67 -3.83 2.11 -11.07
CA GLN A 67 -4.69 0.95 -11.28
C GLN A 67 -6.04 1.40 -11.83
N SER A 68 -6.53 0.65 -12.80
CA SER A 68 -7.90 0.77 -13.29
C SER A 68 -8.47 -0.62 -13.54
N ARG A 69 -9.79 -0.72 -13.58
CA ARG A 69 -10.49 -2.00 -13.78
C ARG A 69 -11.62 -1.83 -14.78
N GLU A 70 -11.69 -2.77 -15.71
CA GLU A 70 -12.80 -2.94 -16.65
C GLU A 70 -13.23 -4.40 -16.66
N GLY A 71 -14.31 -4.70 -15.93
CA GLY A 71 -14.79 -6.07 -15.74
C GLY A 71 -13.75 -6.98 -15.08
N GLN A 72 -13.32 -8.01 -15.81
CA GLN A 72 -12.32 -9.00 -15.38
C GLN A 72 -10.87 -8.61 -15.73
N VAL A 73 -10.67 -7.45 -16.37
CA VAL A 73 -9.34 -6.95 -16.72
C VAL A 73 -8.95 -5.85 -15.74
N ILE A 74 -7.80 -6.04 -15.08
CA ILE A 74 -7.19 -5.06 -14.18
C ILE A 74 -5.95 -4.52 -14.89
N SER A 75 -5.94 -3.22 -15.18
CA SER A 75 -4.78 -2.54 -15.75
C SER A 75 -3.95 -1.95 -14.62
N LEU A 76 -2.66 -2.29 -14.61
CA LEU A 76 -1.67 -1.79 -13.68
C LEU A 76 -0.57 -1.06 -14.47
N GLU A 77 -0.45 0.24 -14.26
CA GLU A 77 0.65 1.03 -14.81
C GLU A 77 1.75 1.15 -13.76
N VAL A 78 2.90 0.51 -14.02
CA VAL A 78 4.11 0.70 -13.23
C VAL A 78 4.86 1.88 -13.78
N LEU A 79 5.02 2.92 -12.95
CA LEU A 79 5.53 4.21 -13.38
C LEU A 79 6.89 4.50 -12.74
N GLU A 80 7.70 5.25 -13.46
CA GLU A 80 8.96 5.80 -12.99
C GLU A 80 9.04 7.30 -13.28
N GLN A 81 9.86 8.00 -12.49
CA GLN A 81 10.12 9.42 -12.67
C GLN A 81 11.57 9.74 -12.28
N THR A 82 12.22 10.57 -13.10
CA THR A 82 13.54 11.12 -12.78
C THR A 82 13.40 12.41 -11.97
N PRO A 83 13.96 12.51 -10.75
CA PRO A 83 13.91 13.72 -9.95
C PRO A 83 14.68 14.90 -10.59
N ARG A 84 14.21 16.12 -10.31
CA ARG A 84 14.74 17.36 -10.91
C ARG A 84 16.23 17.61 -10.65
N ALA A 85 16.73 17.28 -9.47
CA ALA A 85 18.07 17.67 -9.02
C ALA A 85 19.15 16.65 -9.38
N THR A 86 18.82 15.63 -10.17
CA THR A 86 19.76 14.56 -10.47
C THR A 86 20.56 14.90 -11.72
N THR A 87 21.86 15.10 -11.55
CA THR A 87 22.81 15.17 -12.67
C THR A 87 22.90 13.78 -13.29
N LEU A 88 22.32 13.61 -14.47
CA LEU A 88 22.55 12.42 -15.28
C LEU A 88 24.01 12.50 -15.75
N LEU A 89 24.91 11.78 -15.06
CA LEU A 89 26.13 11.35 -15.71
C LEU A 89 25.68 10.60 -16.96
N THR A 90 26.23 10.95 -18.12
CA THR A 90 25.89 10.33 -19.41
C THR A 90 25.73 8.83 -19.19
N ASP A 91 24.49 8.35 -19.26
CA ASP A 91 24.12 6.98 -18.88
C ASP A 91 24.78 6.04 -19.90
N LEU A 92 26.03 5.67 -19.61
CA LEU A 92 26.81 4.66 -20.29
C LEU A 92 26.71 3.31 -19.57
N GLY A 93 25.87 3.26 -18.51
CA GLY A 93 25.61 2.06 -17.72
C GLY A 93 24.40 1.28 -18.21
N GLU A 94 24.35 0.01 -17.82
CA GLU A 94 23.19 -0.86 -17.98
C GLU A 94 21.99 -0.29 -17.21
N SER A 95 20.80 -0.35 -17.81
CA SER A 95 19.55 0.07 -17.17
C SER A 95 19.39 -0.63 -15.82
N PRO A 96 19.18 0.09 -14.69
CA PRO A 96 19.12 -0.56 -13.37
C PRO A 96 17.91 -1.50 -13.26
N PRO A 97 18.08 -2.75 -12.77
CA PRO A 97 16.95 -3.63 -12.55
C PRO A 97 16.11 -3.19 -11.34
N PHE A 98 14.82 -3.53 -11.33
CA PHE A 98 13.95 -3.39 -10.18
C PHE A 98 13.10 -4.65 -9.99
N GLU A 99 12.65 -4.85 -8.75
CA GLU A 99 11.61 -5.80 -8.38
C GLU A 99 10.75 -5.16 -7.29
N THR A 100 9.43 -5.18 -7.47
CA THR A 100 8.49 -4.57 -6.53
C THR A 100 7.21 -5.39 -6.39
N ARG A 101 6.65 -5.38 -5.18
CA ARG A 101 5.37 -6.02 -4.86
C ARG A 101 4.29 -4.93 -4.75
N ILE A 102 3.33 -4.96 -5.66
CA ILE A 102 2.26 -3.98 -5.76
C ILE A 102 0.93 -4.62 -5.36
N PRO A 103 0.26 -4.13 -4.30
CA PRO A 103 -1.05 -4.65 -3.91
C PRO A 103 -2.08 -4.30 -4.97
N ILE A 104 -2.91 -5.28 -5.36
CA ILE A 104 -4.01 -5.10 -6.31
C ILE A 104 -5.29 -4.84 -5.51
N GLY A 105 -6.02 -3.79 -5.88
CA GLY A 105 -7.30 -3.48 -5.23
C GLY A 105 -8.33 -4.60 -5.41
N THR A 106 -8.61 -5.36 -4.36
CA THR A 106 -9.58 -6.47 -4.39
C THR A 106 -11.03 -6.07 -4.07
N LEU A 107 -11.25 -4.78 -3.76
CA LEU A 107 -12.57 -4.29 -3.38
C LEU A 107 -13.59 -4.46 -4.52
N GLY A 108 -14.65 -5.20 -4.24
CA GLY A 108 -15.71 -5.47 -5.21
C GLY A 108 -15.29 -6.39 -6.36
N LEU A 109 -14.24 -7.20 -6.18
CA LEU A 109 -13.98 -8.35 -7.04
C LEU A 109 -14.82 -9.54 -6.57
N GLU A 110 -15.48 -10.20 -7.51
CA GLU A 110 -16.15 -11.47 -7.26
C GLU A 110 -15.17 -12.63 -7.45
N PRO A 111 -15.41 -13.79 -6.82
CA PRO A 111 -14.64 -15.00 -7.11
C PRO A 111 -14.64 -15.35 -8.59
N GLY A 112 -13.50 -15.76 -9.12
CA GLY A 112 -13.33 -16.10 -10.53
C GLY A 112 -11.98 -15.70 -11.09
N ARG A 113 -11.85 -15.82 -12.41
CA ARG A 113 -10.61 -15.54 -13.15
C ARG A 113 -10.54 -14.09 -13.58
N TYR A 114 -9.34 -13.55 -13.46
CA TYR A 114 -9.01 -12.17 -13.83
C TYR A 114 -7.72 -12.15 -14.64
N THR A 115 -7.59 -11.13 -15.48
CA THR A 115 -6.38 -10.83 -16.22
C THR A 115 -5.78 -9.53 -15.69
N LEU A 116 -4.54 -9.60 -15.22
CA LEU A 116 -3.73 -8.45 -14.87
C LEU A 116 -2.91 -8.02 -16.09
N ALA A 117 -3.14 -6.80 -16.58
CA ALA A 117 -2.39 -6.19 -17.64
C ALA A 117 -1.40 -5.17 -17.05
N VAL A 118 -0.10 -5.47 -17.09
CA VAL A 118 0.97 -4.63 -16.53
C VAL A 118 1.88 -4.11 -17.62
N ASN A 119 1.82 -2.81 -17.92
CA ASN A 119 2.65 -2.16 -18.96
C ASN A 119 2.75 -2.94 -20.29
N GLY A 120 1.70 -3.67 -20.69
CA GLY A 120 1.65 -4.48 -21.91
C GLY A 120 1.86 -5.99 -21.72
N LEU A 121 2.30 -6.45 -20.55
CA LEU A 121 2.34 -7.88 -20.20
C LEU A 121 1.02 -8.32 -19.58
N LEU A 122 0.64 -9.57 -19.81
CA LEU A 122 -0.59 -10.16 -19.29
C LEU A 122 -0.25 -11.31 -18.34
N ALA A 123 -0.89 -11.32 -17.18
CA ALA A 123 -0.83 -12.41 -16.22
C ALA A 123 -2.25 -12.79 -15.79
N GLU A 124 -2.54 -14.08 -15.76
CA GLU A 124 -3.84 -14.59 -15.30
C GLU A 124 -3.76 -15.01 -13.84
N PHE A 125 -4.84 -14.77 -13.10
CA PHE A 125 -4.98 -15.24 -11.72
C PHE A 125 -6.44 -15.54 -11.39
N GLU A 126 -6.65 -16.32 -10.34
CA GLU A 126 -7.97 -16.72 -9.88
C GLU A 126 -8.18 -16.30 -8.43
N ILE A 127 -9.31 -15.64 -8.17
CA ILE A 127 -9.75 -15.32 -6.82
C ILE A 127 -10.62 -16.48 -6.34
N PRO A 128 -10.22 -17.17 -5.25
CA PRO A 128 -10.98 -18.30 -4.75
C PRO A 128 -12.35 -17.84 -4.22
N PRO A 129 -13.37 -18.72 -4.27
CA PRO A 129 -14.64 -18.45 -3.62
C PRO A 129 -14.40 -18.21 -2.14
N ILE A 130 -14.95 -17.10 -1.63
CA ILE A 130 -14.90 -16.79 -0.20
C ILE A 130 -15.68 -17.89 0.50
N GLN A 131 -14.96 -18.86 1.04
CA GLN A 131 -15.49 -19.71 2.08
C GLN A 131 -15.55 -18.80 3.29
N ALA A 132 -16.71 -18.15 3.48
CA ALA A 132 -17.08 -17.76 4.81
C ALA A 132 -17.09 -19.07 5.58
N SER A 133 -15.96 -19.40 6.20
CA SER A 133 -15.96 -20.29 7.32
C SER A 133 -16.90 -19.60 8.26
N LEU A 134 -18.12 -20.09 8.29
CA LEU A 134 -18.99 -19.97 9.42
C LEU A 134 -18.06 -20.43 10.55
N LEU A 135 -17.46 -19.47 11.25
CA LEU A 135 -17.38 -19.55 12.68
C LEU A 135 -18.82 -19.77 13.09
N VAL A 136 -19.27 -21.02 13.01
CA VAL A 136 -20.28 -21.51 13.91
C VAL A 136 -19.70 -21.08 15.25
N PRO A 137 -20.38 -20.23 16.03
CA PRO A 137 -20.10 -20.16 17.44
C PRO A 137 -20.53 -21.53 17.99
N GLY A 138 -19.70 -22.54 17.71
CA GLY A 138 -19.83 -23.91 18.21
C GLY A 138 -19.32 -24.01 19.63
N ASP A 139 -19.00 -22.87 20.23
CA ASP A 139 -18.82 -22.70 21.66
C ASP A 139 -19.74 -21.54 22.10
N ARG A 140 -21.04 -21.80 22.07
CA ARG A 140 -21.89 -21.21 23.10
C ARG A 140 -21.44 -21.93 24.37
N PRO A 141 -20.82 -21.27 25.35
CA PRO A 141 -20.67 -21.88 26.67
C PRO A 141 -22.06 -22.40 27.03
N GLY A 142 -22.15 -23.65 27.46
CA GLY A 142 -23.38 -24.15 28.07
C GLY A 142 -23.90 -23.14 29.09
N PRO A 143 -25.21 -23.17 29.43
CA PRO A 143 -25.74 -22.29 30.47
C PRO A 143 -24.75 -22.30 31.64
N PRO A 144 -24.37 -21.12 32.18
CA PRO A 144 -23.39 -21.08 33.26
C PRO A 144 -23.81 -22.11 34.29
N ASP A 145 -22.88 -22.98 34.68
CA ASP A 145 -23.07 -23.88 35.80
C ASP A 145 -23.81 -23.12 36.91
N PRO A 146 -24.83 -23.73 37.54
CA PRO A 146 -25.72 -23.01 38.44
C PRO A 146 -24.87 -22.22 39.41
N ALA A 147 -25.20 -20.93 39.48
CA ALA A 147 -24.57 -19.91 40.30
C ALA A 147 -23.95 -20.54 41.55
N ILE A 148 -22.68 -20.22 41.80
CA ILE A 148 -22.08 -20.38 43.12
C ILE A 148 -23.08 -19.81 44.11
N VAL A 149 -23.80 -20.69 44.79
CA VAL A 149 -24.59 -20.34 45.95
C VAL A 149 -23.52 -19.95 46.95
N LEU A 150 -23.38 -18.64 47.18
CA LEU A 150 -22.71 -18.14 48.37
C LEU A 150 -23.54 -18.65 49.54
N VAL A 151 -23.24 -19.87 49.98
CA VAL A 151 -23.63 -20.34 51.29
C VAL A 151 -22.85 -19.45 52.23
N ASP A 152 -23.55 -18.49 52.83
CA ASP A 152 -23.05 -17.67 53.92
C ASP A 152 -22.88 -18.62 55.11
N GLU A 153 -21.84 -19.45 55.05
CA GLU A 153 -21.41 -20.28 56.16
C GLU A 153 -20.80 -19.31 57.18
N PHE A 154 -21.69 -18.77 58.01
CA PHE A 154 -21.35 -18.08 59.25
C PHE A 154 -20.38 -18.98 60.02
N ILE A 155 -19.08 -18.73 59.90
CA ILE A 155 -18.09 -19.34 60.77
C ILE A 155 -18.27 -18.69 62.14
N PRO A 156 -18.79 -19.39 63.18
CA PRO A 156 -18.79 -18.82 64.50
C PRO A 156 -17.33 -18.65 64.94
N ILE A 157 -16.92 -17.41 65.17
CA ILE A 157 -15.63 -17.08 65.76
C ILE A 157 -15.63 -17.70 67.15
N GLN A 158 -14.96 -18.85 67.32
CA GLN A 158 -14.75 -19.42 68.63
C GLN A 158 -13.84 -18.46 69.41
N LYS A 159 -14.43 -17.85 70.44
CA LYS A 159 -13.76 -16.98 71.41
C LYS A 159 -12.72 -17.81 72.17
N VAL A 160 -11.48 -17.84 71.69
CA VAL A 160 -10.36 -18.42 72.44
C VAL A 160 -9.98 -17.41 73.53
N THR A 161 -10.46 -17.68 74.74
CA THR A 161 -10.06 -16.96 75.96
C THR A 161 -8.58 -17.24 76.25
N PRO A 162 -7.76 -16.23 76.56
CA PRO A 162 -6.33 -16.40 76.78
C PRO A 162 -6.06 -17.01 78.17
N THR A 163 -5.41 -18.17 78.22
CA THR A 163 -4.84 -18.69 79.48
C THR A 163 -3.34 -18.44 79.47
N SER A 164 -2.95 -17.33 80.10
CA SER A 164 -1.57 -17.00 80.47
C SER A 164 -1.16 -17.81 81.72
N PRO A 165 0.14 -18.10 81.93
CA PRO A 165 0.60 -19.16 82.83
C PRO A 165 0.86 -18.65 84.25
N SER A 166 0.81 -19.57 85.22
CA SER A 166 1.40 -19.43 86.56
C SER A 166 1.20 -20.72 87.38
N PRO A 167 1.98 -20.99 88.45
CA PRO A 167 3.30 -20.47 88.82
C PRO A 167 4.45 -21.48 88.64
#